data_AF-A0A644XP51-F1
#
_entry.id   AF-A0A644XP51-F1
#
_cell.length_a   1.000
_cell.length_b   1.000
_cell.length_c   1.000
_cell.angle_alpha   90.00
_cell.angle_beta   90.00
_cell.angle_gamma   90.00
#
_symmetry.space_group_name_H-M   'P 1'
#
loop_
_entity.id
_entity.type
_entity.pdbx_description
1 polymer ?
#
loop_
_entity_poly.entity_id
_entity_poly.type
_entity_poly.pdbx_seq_one_letter_code
_entity_poly.pdbx_strand_id
1 'polypeptide(L)'
;MVMTNFIKKYERYVFILLSVILMLYIAVEIFELVYQFFLSILSPEQSNGRLLVSNSLLKDFLPIFFNILIAIELIDTFLVYMQKHTIKVLNILLIGLIAIGRKLIAFDFNDLSGLSNLGLAALIIALAGGYYLIKTDEYKERECKDKFDNKID
;
A
#
# COMPACT_ATOMS: atom_id res chain seq x y z
N MET A 1 -9.13 -24.36 26.09
CA MET A 1 -9.21 -24.98 24.75
C MET A 1 -10.40 -24.48 23.92
N VAL A 2 -11.60 -24.33 24.51
CA VAL A 2 -12.79 -23.82 23.81
C VAL A 2 -12.67 -22.34 23.41
N MET A 3 -12.22 -21.46 24.32
CA MET A 3 -12.09 -20.01 24.09
C MET A 3 -11.19 -19.65 22.89
N THR A 4 -10.06 -20.35 22.74
CA THR A 4 -9.09 -20.10 21.65
C THR A 4 -9.66 -20.45 20.27
N ASN A 5 -10.56 -21.44 20.20
CA ASN A 5 -11.20 -21.82 18.93
C ASN A 5 -12.29 -20.82 18.52
N PHE A 6 -13.00 -20.23 19.48
CA PHE A 6 -13.94 -19.15 19.20
C PHE A 6 -13.21 -17.90 18.68
N ILE A 7 -12.11 -17.51 19.31
CA ILE A 7 -11.29 -16.36 18.88
C ILE A 7 -10.75 -16.57 17.47
N LYS A 8 -10.16 -17.73 17.17
CA LYS A 8 -9.66 -18.05 15.82
C LYS A 8 -10.75 -18.05 14.75
N LYS A 9 -11.96 -18.52 15.10
CA LYS A 9 -13.11 -18.51 14.18
C LYS A 9 -13.60 -17.08 13.92
N TYR A 10 -13.66 -16.25 14.96
CA TYR A 10 -14.02 -14.84 14.84
C TYR A 10 -12.99 -14.07 14.00
N GLU A 11 -11.70 -14.25 14.31
CA GLU A 11 -10.58 -13.70 13.54
C GLU A 11 -10.71 -14.06 12.06
N ARG A 12 -10.86 -15.35 11.74
CA ARG A 12 -11.05 -15.80 10.35
C ARG A 12 -12.23 -15.12 9.66
N TYR A 13 -13.34 -14.95 10.37
CA TYR A 13 -14.52 -14.28 9.84
C TYR A 13 -14.25 -12.81 9.53
N VAL A 14 -13.55 -12.10 10.42
CA VAL A 14 -13.15 -10.70 10.21
C VAL A 14 -12.25 -10.56 8.98
N PHE A 15 -11.26 -11.42 8.81
CA PHE A 15 -10.37 -11.36 7.63
C PHE A 15 -11.11 -11.65 6.33
N ILE A 16 -12.01 -12.64 6.30
CA ILE A 16 -12.83 -12.91 5.11
C ILE A 16 -13.69 -11.70 4.77
N LEU A 17 -14.36 -11.11 5.77
CA LEU A 17 -15.21 -9.94 5.57
C LEU A 17 -14.39 -8.73 5.06
N LEU A 18 -13.24 -8.46 5.66
CA LEU A 18 -12.32 -7.39 5.22
C LEU A 18 -11.84 -7.62 3.78
N SER A 19 -11.43 -8.84 3.43
CA SER A 19 -10.98 -9.18 2.08
C SER A 19 -12.09 -9.00 1.04
N VAL A 20 -13.33 -9.39 1.36
CA VAL A 20 -14.48 -9.21 0.45
C VAL A 20 -14.77 -7.73 0.22
N ILE A 21 -14.81 -6.93 1.29
CA ILE A 21 -15.00 -5.47 1.17
C ILE A 21 -13.91 -4.84 0.32
N LEU A 22 -12.65 -5.27 0.52
CA LEU A 22 -11.51 -4.72 -0.22
C LEU A 22 -11.52 -5.14 -1.70
N MET A 23 -11.97 -6.36 -2.03
CA MET A 23 -12.18 -6.77 -3.41
C MET A 23 -13.26 -5.93 -4.12
N LEU A 24 -14.37 -5.65 -3.43
CA LEU A 24 -15.41 -4.77 -3.96
C LEU A 24 -14.90 -3.34 -4.15
N TYR A 25 -14.11 -2.83 -3.19
CA TYR A 25 -13.46 -1.53 -3.31
C TYR A 25 -12.55 -1.44 -4.55
N ILE A 26 -11.70 -2.45 -4.79
CA ILE A 26 -10.85 -2.51 -5.99
C ILE A 26 -11.70 -2.50 -7.27
N ALA A 27 -12.79 -3.26 -7.30
CA ALA A 27 -13.68 -3.29 -8.47
C ALA A 27 -14.28 -1.90 -8.78
N VAL A 28 -14.69 -1.17 -7.73
CA VAL A 28 -15.20 0.20 -7.86
C VAL A 28 -14.11 1.16 -8.34
N GLU A 29 -12.91 1.12 -7.77
CA GLU A 29 -11.79 1.99 -8.17
C GLU A 29 -11.34 1.70 -9.61
N ILE A 30 -11.33 0.44 -10.05
CA ILE A 30 -11.04 0.08 -11.45
C ILE A 30 -12.10 0.68 -12.38
N PHE A 31 -13.38 0.55 -12.01
CA PHE A 31 -14.47 1.14 -12.80
C PHE A 31 -14.33 2.65 -12.91
N GLU A 32 -14.07 3.33 -11.79
CA GLU A 32 -13.83 4.78 -11.73
C GLU A 32 -12.65 5.20 -12.60
N LEU A 33 -11.53 4.47 -12.50
CA LEU A 33 -10.33 4.71 -13.30
C LEU A 33 -10.63 4.62 -14.80
N VAL A 34 -11.32 3.57 -15.24
CA VAL A 34 -11.68 3.37 -16.64
C VAL A 34 -12.65 4.45 -17.11
N TYR A 35 -13.64 4.79 -16.29
CA TYR A 35 -14.63 5.83 -16.60
C TYR A 35 -13.97 7.19 -16.81
N GLN A 36 -13.13 7.63 -15.87
CA GLN A 36 -12.41 8.91 -15.97
C GLN A 36 -11.44 8.93 -17.16
N PHE A 37 -10.71 7.84 -17.39
CA PHE A 37 -9.81 7.72 -18.52
C PHE A 37 -10.55 7.86 -19.86
N PHE A 38 -11.69 7.19 -20.00
CA PHE A 38 -12.49 7.23 -21.22
C PHE A 38 -13.09 8.62 -21.48
N LEU A 39 -13.63 9.27 -20.44
CA LEU A 39 -14.11 10.66 -20.53
C LEU A 39 -13.01 11.62 -20.99
N SER A 40 -11.79 11.44 -20.48
CA SER A 40 -10.68 12.32 -20.79
C SER A 40 -10.16 12.16 -22.23
N ILE A 41 -10.25 10.94 -22.80
CA ILE A 41 -9.94 10.71 -24.22
C ILE A 41 -10.99 11.33 -25.15
N LEU A 42 -12.28 11.25 -24.78
CA LEU A 42 -13.38 11.74 -25.63
C LEU A 42 -13.53 13.26 -25.60
N SER A 43 -13.12 13.90 -24.51
CA SER A 43 -13.16 15.36 -24.33
C SER A 43 -11.75 15.93 -24.15
N PRO A 44 -10.87 15.87 -25.17
CA PRO A 44 -9.53 16.43 -25.05
C PRO A 44 -9.64 17.95 -24.89
N GLU A 45 -9.32 18.47 -23.71
CA GLU A 45 -9.17 19.91 -23.51
C GLU A 45 -8.04 20.42 -24.41
N GLN A 46 -8.40 21.21 -25.43
CA GLN A 46 -7.48 21.73 -26.45
C GLN A 46 -6.46 22.77 -25.94
N SER A 47 -6.31 22.97 -24.63
CA SER A 47 -5.66 24.17 -24.10
C SER A 47 -4.13 24.11 -23.97
N ASN A 48 -3.47 22.94 -24.05
CA ASN A 48 -2.07 22.84 -23.62
C ASN A 48 -1.17 21.90 -24.46
N GLY A 49 -1.07 22.07 -25.78
CA GLY A 49 0.07 21.59 -26.61
C GLY A 49 0.48 20.10 -26.56
N ARG A 50 -0.23 19.25 -25.81
CA ARG A 50 -0.04 17.79 -25.70
C ARG A 50 -1.24 17.12 -26.34
N LEU A 51 -0.96 16.20 -27.26
CA LEU A 51 -1.95 15.65 -28.19
C LEU A 51 -2.89 14.60 -27.56
N LEU A 52 -2.55 14.03 -26.40
CA LEU A 52 -3.25 12.88 -25.80
C LEU A 52 -3.35 12.87 -24.27
N VAL A 53 -2.43 13.52 -23.52
CA VAL A 53 -2.44 13.49 -22.04
C VAL A 53 -1.98 14.84 -21.49
N SER A 54 -2.87 15.54 -20.79
CA SER A 54 -2.55 16.78 -20.07
C SER A 54 -1.89 16.47 -18.70
N ASN A 55 -1.15 17.43 -18.15
CA ASN A 55 -0.62 17.29 -16.78
C ASN A 55 -1.71 17.24 -15.71
N SER A 56 -2.87 17.86 -15.96
CA SER A 56 -4.04 17.76 -15.07
C SER A 56 -4.58 16.33 -15.02
N LEU A 57 -4.74 15.69 -16.19
CA LEU A 57 -5.17 14.29 -16.31
C LEU A 57 -4.25 13.39 -15.47
N LEU A 58 -2.92 13.52 -15.63
CA LEU A 58 -1.93 12.80 -14.80
C LEU A 58 -2.12 13.00 -13.30
N LYS A 59 -2.38 14.24 -12.86
CA LYS A 59 -2.62 14.54 -11.45
C LYS A 59 -3.92 13.90 -10.93
N ASP A 60 -4.91 13.71 -11.78
CA ASP A 60 -6.23 13.18 -11.37
C ASP A 60 -6.28 11.64 -11.37
N PHE A 61 -5.69 10.95 -12.36
CA PHE A 61 -5.75 9.47 -12.42
C PHE A 61 -4.68 8.76 -11.60
N LEU A 62 -3.47 9.34 -11.48
CA LEU A 62 -2.37 8.67 -10.76
C LEU A 62 -2.77 8.31 -9.31
N PRO A 63 -3.43 9.19 -8.55
CA PRO A 63 -3.92 8.86 -7.21
C PRO A 63 -4.84 7.63 -7.17
N ILE A 64 -5.77 7.52 -8.13
CA ILE A 64 -6.71 6.40 -8.25
C ILE A 64 -5.96 5.10 -8.56
N PHE A 65 -5.00 5.15 -9.47
CA PHE A 65 -4.15 4.00 -9.77
C PHE A 65 -3.38 3.51 -8.52
N PHE A 66 -2.79 4.42 -7.75
CA PHE A 66 -2.11 4.07 -6.50
C PHE A 66 -3.07 3.57 -5.41
N ASN A 67 -4.33 4.01 -5.37
CA ASN A 67 -5.34 3.44 -4.46
C ASN A 67 -5.54 1.95 -4.73
N ILE A 68 -5.62 1.57 -6.00
CA ILE A 68 -5.76 0.17 -6.42
C ILE A 68 -4.53 -0.64 -6.00
N LEU A 69 -3.31 -0.11 -6.22
CA LEU A 69 -2.06 -0.76 -5.78
C LEU A 69 -2.04 -1.00 -4.27
N ILE A 70 -2.39 0.01 -3.46
CA ILE A 70 -2.45 -0.11 -2.00
C ILE A 70 -3.47 -1.18 -1.59
N ALA A 71 -4.63 -1.22 -2.25
CA ALA A 71 -5.66 -2.20 -1.95
C ALA A 71 -5.24 -3.63 -2.33
N ILE A 72 -4.56 -3.83 -3.45
CA ILE A 72 -4.02 -5.14 -3.84
C ILE A 72 -2.96 -5.61 -2.83
N GLU A 73 -2.05 -4.71 -2.41
CA GLU A 73 -1.03 -5.02 -1.40
C GLU A 73 -1.66 -5.39 -0.04
N LEU A 74 -2.73 -4.70 0.34
CA LEU A 74 -3.51 -5.00 1.54
C LEU A 74 -4.19 -6.38 1.44
N ILE A 75 -4.74 -6.75 0.27
CA ILE A 75 -5.31 -8.09 0.05
C ILE A 75 -4.23 -9.16 0.25
N ASP A 76 -3.04 -8.99 -0.33
CA ASP A 76 -1.95 -9.96 -0.18
C ASP A 76 -1.54 -10.10 1.29
N THR A 77 -1.45 -8.99 2.01
CA THR A 77 -1.16 -8.98 3.45
C THR A 77 -2.21 -9.74 4.26
N PHE A 78 -3.49 -9.60 3.94
CA PHE A 78 -4.56 -10.37 4.59
C PHE A 78 -4.55 -11.84 4.20
N LEU A 79 -4.20 -12.16 2.95
CA LEU A 79 -4.11 -13.54 2.47
C LEU A 79 -2.94 -14.29 3.14
N VAL A 80 -1.79 -13.63 3.28
CA VAL A 80 -0.64 -14.15 4.03
C VAL A 80 -1.02 -14.45 5.48
N TYR A 81 -1.80 -13.57 6.11
CA TYR A 81 -2.32 -13.81 7.45
C TYR A 81 -3.22 -15.04 7.50
N MET A 82 -4.15 -15.19 6.56
CA MET A 82 -5.04 -16.36 6.51
C MET A 82 -4.27 -17.69 6.37
N GLN A 83 -3.10 -17.67 5.71
CA GLN A 83 -2.29 -18.88 5.52
C GLN A 83 -1.35 -19.17 6.70
N LYS A 84 -0.73 -18.14 7.28
CA LYS A 84 0.36 -18.29 8.26
C LYS A 84 -0.02 -17.87 9.68
N HIS A 85 -1.27 -17.45 9.91
CA HIS A 85 -1.80 -16.90 11.18
C HIS A 85 -0.91 -15.82 11.83
N THR A 86 -0.10 -15.14 11.02
CA THR A 86 0.90 -14.18 11.48
C THR A 86 0.96 -13.02 10.49
N ILE A 87 0.75 -11.81 11.00
CA ILE A 87 0.98 -10.61 10.21
C ILE A 87 2.45 -10.26 10.38
N LYS A 88 3.20 -10.21 9.27
CA LYS A 88 4.55 -9.68 9.31
C LYS A 88 4.48 -8.16 9.41
N VAL A 89 5.08 -7.60 10.45
CA VAL A 89 5.15 -6.16 10.67
C VAL A 89 5.77 -5.44 9.47
N LEU A 90 6.72 -6.11 8.79
CA LEU A 90 7.36 -5.60 7.57
C LEU A 90 6.38 -5.26 6.45
N ASN A 91 5.34 -6.09 6.23
CA ASN A 91 4.34 -5.86 5.19
C ASN A 91 3.48 -4.63 5.50
N ILE A 92 3.11 -4.44 6.77
CA ILE A 92 2.34 -3.26 7.21
C ILE A 92 3.15 -1.97 7.01
N LEU A 93 4.45 -2.01 7.34
CA LEU A 93 5.34 -0.86 7.14
C LEU A 93 5.51 -0.53 5.65
N LEU A 94 5.60 -1.55 4.78
CA LEU A 94 5.66 -1.36 3.34
C LEU A 94 4.40 -0.66 2.82
N ILE A 95 3.22 -1.12 3.24
CA ILE A 95 1.93 -0.48 2.90
C ILE A 95 1.91 0.98 3.36
N GLY A 96 2.38 1.28 4.58
CA GLY A 96 2.49 2.64 5.08
C GLY A 96 3.39 3.52 4.21
N LEU A 97 4.52 2.96 3.74
CA LEU A 97 5.46 3.64 2.87
C LEU A 97 4.86 3.94 1.49
N ILE A 98 4.11 2.99 0.91
CA ILE A 98 3.36 3.18 -0.35
C ILE A 98 2.28 4.25 -0.17
N ALA A 99 1.54 4.24 0.95
CA ALA A 99 0.48 5.21 1.23
C ALA A 99 1.02 6.65 1.32
N ILE A 100 2.18 6.84 1.95
CA ILE A 100 2.86 8.14 1.99
C ILE A 100 3.41 8.51 0.61
N GLY A 101 3.97 7.53 -0.11
CA GLY A 101 4.44 7.70 -1.49
C GLY A 101 3.35 8.24 -2.42
N ARG A 102 2.11 7.74 -2.31
CA ARG A 102 0.97 8.29 -3.07
C ARG A 102 0.72 9.76 -2.73
N LYS A 103 0.76 10.12 -1.44
CA LYS A 103 0.52 11.51 -1.00
C LYS A 103 1.57 12.47 -1.57
N LEU A 104 2.82 12.00 -1.72
CA LEU A 104 3.90 12.75 -2.35
C LEU A 104 3.68 12.99 -3.85
N ILE A 105 3.22 11.98 -4.59
CA ILE A 105 3.02 12.11 -6.04
C ILE A 105 1.89 13.09 -6.36
N ALA A 106 0.85 13.12 -5.53
CA ALA A 106 -0.26 14.07 -5.62
C ALA A 106 0.07 15.45 -5.01
N PHE A 107 1.25 15.63 -4.44
CA PHE A 107 1.61 16.85 -3.71
C PHE A 107 2.05 17.96 -4.67
N ASP A 108 1.45 19.15 -4.52
CA ASP A 108 1.92 20.35 -5.20
C ASP A 108 2.84 21.14 -4.27
N PHE A 109 4.13 21.21 -4.61
CA PHE A 109 5.15 21.85 -3.76
C PHE A 109 5.08 23.38 -3.77
N ASN A 110 4.21 23.97 -4.59
CA ASN A 110 4.10 25.43 -4.75
C ASN A 110 3.20 26.12 -3.71
N ASP A 111 2.32 25.40 -2.99
CA ASP A 111 1.26 26.01 -2.17
C ASP A 111 1.51 25.98 -0.65
N LEU A 112 2.66 25.46 -0.18
CA LEU A 112 2.91 25.25 1.26
C LEU A 112 4.17 25.92 1.78
N SER A 113 4.11 26.34 3.05
CA SER A 113 5.27 26.86 3.78
C SER A 113 6.37 25.80 3.84
N GLY A 114 7.64 26.21 3.66
CA GLY A 114 8.78 25.28 3.64
C GLY A 114 8.88 24.37 4.88
N LEU A 115 8.26 24.76 6.00
CA LEU A 115 8.16 23.96 7.22
C LEU A 115 7.31 22.68 7.02
N SER A 116 6.21 22.76 6.25
CA SER A 116 5.37 21.59 5.95
C SER A 116 6.13 20.54 5.12
N ASN A 117 6.90 21.00 4.13
CA ASN A 117 7.73 20.15 3.28
C ASN A 117 8.82 19.43 4.09
N LEU A 118 9.43 20.13 5.05
CA LEU A 118 10.40 19.52 5.97
C LEU A 118 9.76 18.47 6.90
N GLY A 119 8.56 18.74 7.43
CA GLY A 119 7.82 17.76 8.23
C GLY A 119 7.50 16.50 7.45
N LEU A 120 7.14 16.65 6.17
CA LEU A 120 6.85 15.52 5.28
C LEU A 120 8.13 14.71 4.97
N ALA A 121 9.26 15.37 4.71
CA ALA A 121 10.55 14.71 4.54
C ALA A 121 10.98 13.93 5.80
N ALA A 122 10.83 14.53 6.99
CA ALA A 122 11.14 13.87 8.25
C ALA A 122 10.28 12.62 8.48
N LEU A 123 8.99 12.67 8.12
CA LEU A 123 8.07 11.54 8.25
C LEU A 123 8.44 10.38 7.31
N ILE A 124 8.86 10.68 6.08
CA ILE A 124 9.35 9.65 5.14
C ILE A 124 10.61 8.99 5.68
N ILE A 125 11.58 9.79 6.16
CA ILE A 125 12.84 9.27 6.72
C ILE A 125 12.55 8.40 7.95
N ALA A 126 11.63 8.83 8.82
CA ALA A 126 11.25 8.06 10.01
C ALA A 126 10.63 6.70 9.63
N LEU A 127 9.72 6.66 8.65
CA LEU A 127 9.13 5.40 8.19
C LEU A 127 10.15 4.48 7.50
N ALA A 128 10.97 5.05 6.61
CA ALA A 128 12.01 4.28 5.91
C ALA A 128 13.05 3.72 6.90
N GLY A 129 13.43 4.50 7.91
CA GLY A 129 14.30 4.06 9.00
C GLY A 129 13.67 2.92 9.81
N GLY A 130 12.40 3.04 10.19
CA GLY A 130 11.67 1.98 10.89
C GLY A 130 11.60 0.69 10.08
N TYR A 131 11.30 0.78 8.79
CA TYR A 131 11.31 -0.37 7.88
C TYR A 131 12.69 -1.03 7.80
N TYR A 132 13.76 -0.24 7.67
CA TYR A 132 15.13 -0.75 7.57
C TYR A 132 15.58 -1.48 8.85
N LEU A 133 15.28 -0.91 10.01
CA LEU A 133 15.65 -1.50 11.31
C LEU A 133 14.98 -2.86 11.52
N ILE A 134 13.66 -2.94 11.29
CA ILE A 134 12.89 -4.18 11.47
C ILE A 134 13.29 -5.23 10.42
N LYS A 135 13.53 -4.82 9.17
CA LYS A 135 14.01 -5.73 8.12
C LYS A 135 15.35 -6.36 8.47
N THR A 136 16.25 -5.59 9.07
CA THR A 136 17.59 -6.07 9.46
C THR A 136 17.50 -7.09 10.59
N ASP A 137 16.56 -6.92 11.53
CA ASP A 137 16.32 -7.88 12.61
C ASP A 137 15.78 -9.22 12.07
N GLU A 138 14.75 -9.17 11.21
CA GLU A 138 14.20 -10.37 10.55
C GLU A 138 15.26 -11.12 9.72
N TYR A 139 16.22 -10.44 9.11
CA TYR A 139 17.29 -11.06 8.34
C TYR A 139 18.27 -11.83 9.26
N LYS A 140 18.64 -11.24 10.40
CA LYS A 140 19.53 -11.88 11.40
C LYS A 140 18.91 -13.15 12.00
N GLU A 141 17.62 -13.13 12.31
CA GLU A 141 16.94 -14.32 12.85
C GLU A 141 16.98 -15.50 11.87
N ARG A 142 16.82 -15.25 10.57
CA ARG A 142 16.87 -16.30 9.53
C ARG A 142 18.28 -16.86 9.37
N GLU A 143 19.30 -16.01 9.30
CA GLU A 143 20.70 -16.48 9.20
C GLU A 143 21.14 -17.33 10.41
N CYS A 144 20.66 -17.00 11.61
CA CYS A 144 20.97 -17.78 12.82
C CYS A 144 20.34 -19.17 12.77
N LYS A 145 19.12 -19.26 12.23
CA LYS A 145 18.38 -20.52 12.08
C LYS A 145 19.00 -21.42 11.02
N ASP A 146 19.37 -20.86 9.87
CA ASP A 146 20.03 -21.61 8.78
C ASP A 146 21.40 -22.15 9.21
N LYS A 147 22.16 -21.40 10.03
CA LYS A 147 23.42 -21.88 10.61
C LYS A 147 23.23 -22.96 11.68
N PHE A 148 22.11 -22.96 12.39
CA PHE A 148 21.81 -23.97 13.40
C PHE A 148 21.40 -25.28 12.73
N ASP A 149 20.51 -25.21 11.74
CA ASP A 149 20.04 -26.39 11.00
C ASP A 149 21.20 -27.06 10.23
N ASN A 150 22.07 -26.28 9.57
CA ASN A 150 23.25 -26.80 8.85
C ASN A 150 24.40 -27.30 9.76
N LYS A 151 24.25 -27.26 11.08
CA LYS A 151 25.23 -27.79 12.05
C LYS A 151 24.75 -29.10 12.71
N ILE A 152 23.48 -29.45 12.51
CA ILE A 152 22.88 -30.69 13.03
C ILE A 152 22.91 -31.81 11.97
N ASP A 153 23.07 -31.45 10.69
CA ASP A 153 23.42 -32.36 9.58
C ASP A 153 24.94 -32.59 9.48
#